data_AF-A0A3A1NGP7-F1
#
_entry.id   AF-A0A3A1NGP7-F1
#
_cell.length_a   1.000
_cell.length_b   1.000
_cell.length_c   1.000
_cell.angle_alpha   90.00
_cell.angle_beta   90.00
_cell.angle_gamma   90.00
#
_symmetry.space_group_name_H-M   'P 1'
#
loop_
_entity.id
_entity.type
_entity.pdbx_description
1 polymer ?
#
loop_
_entity_poly.entity_id
_entity_poly.type
_entity_poly.pdbx_seq_one_letter_code
_entity_poly.pdbx_strand_id
1 'polypeptide(L)'
;MIKYVIVLLFSINLLHAQANASQTNTKVKVGDVFEIGKPETNKYKYIDFPKANFIIKRGGIANYKRVEGEKVVVTSVKEKKDGSTKIKIKRVDGNRFFGSHSIVAVDFFGAMESGELQTL
;
A
#
# COMPACT_ATOMS: atom_id res chain seq x y z
N MET A 1 25.98 -36.45 31.84
CA MET A 1 25.89 -35.01 31.49
C MET A 1 25.69 -34.76 29.99
N ILE A 2 25.27 -35.77 29.20
CA ILE A 2 25.09 -35.67 27.74
C ILE A 2 23.65 -35.31 27.33
N LYS A 3 22.66 -35.48 28.23
CA LYS A 3 21.23 -35.25 27.95
C LYS A 3 20.85 -33.77 27.80
N TYR A 4 21.62 -32.85 28.40
CA TYR A 4 21.35 -31.40 28.33
C TYR A 4 21.99 -30.73 27.11
N VAL A 5 22.94 -31.39 26.44
CA VAL A 5 23.64 -30.83 25.26
C VAL A 5 22.73 -30.85 24.02
N ILE A 6 21.84 -31.86 23.92
CA ILE A 6 20.91 -32.00 22.78
C ILE A 6 19.79 -30.95 22.83
N VAL A 7 19.38 -30.50 24.03
CA VAL A 7 18.35 -29.45 24.19
C VAL A 7 18.87 -28.07 23.79
N LEU A 8 20.18 -27.81 23.93
CA LEU A 8 20.79 -26.53 23.56
C LEU A 8 20.97 -26.37 22.04
N LEU A 9 21.04 -27.46 21.28
CA LEU A 9 21.20 -27.41 19.81
C LEU A 9 19.89 -27.12 19.06
N PHE A 10 18.73 -27.29 19.72
CA PHE A 10 17.43 -27.03 19.10
C PHE A 10 16.97 -25.56 19.21
N SER A 11 17.54 -24.77 20.13
CA SER A 11 17.13 -23.38 20.36
C SER A 11 17.77 -22.37 19.38
N ILE A 12 18.79 -22.76 18.63
CA ILE A 12 19.55 -21.84 17.74
C ILE A 12 18.88 -21.68 16.36
N ASN A 13 17.94 -22.57 16.01
CA ASN A 13 17.30 -22.56 14.68
C ASN A 13 16.05 -21.66 14.58
N LEU A 14 15.54 -21.09 15.68
CA LEU A 14 14.37 -20.20 15.62
C LEU A 14 14.69 -18.75 15.25
N LEU A 15 15.96 -18.34 15.16
CA LEU A 15 16.33 -16.94 14.91
C LEU A 15 16.57 -16.57 13.42
N HIS A 16 16.50 -17.52 12.48
CA HIS A 16 16.85 -17.26 11.08
C HIS A 16 15.64 -17.06 10.14
N ALA A 17 14.41 -17.07 10.65
CA ALA A 17 13.20 -17.00 9.83
C ALA A 17 12.70 -15.58 9.48
N GLN A 18 13.41 -14.50 9.86
CA GLN A 18 12.94 -13.12 9.64
C GLN A 18 13.85 -12.22 8.79
N ALA A 19 14.83 -12.78 8.08
CA ALA A 19 15.74 -11.98 7.27
C ALA A 19 15.60 -12.30 5.79
N ASN A 20 14.42 -12.05 5.19
CA ASN A 20 14.23 -11.90 3.74
C ASN A 20 12.85 -11.30 3.44
N ALA A 21 12.52 -10.13 4.02
CA ALA A 21 11.64 -9.23 3.30
C ALA A 21 12.50 -8.69 2.15
N SER A 22 12.47 -9.38 1.01
CA SER A 22 13.05 -8.87 -0.22
C SER A 22 12.36 -7.53 -0.49
N GLN A 23 13.00 -6.43 -0.09
CA GLN A 23 12.73 -5.11 -0.64
C GLN A 23 13.08 -5.25 -2.12
N THR A 24 12.09 -5.67 -2.90
CA THR A 24 12.11 -5.46 -4.34
C THR A 24 12.39 -3.97 -4.50
N ASN A 25 13.51 -3.65 -5.14
CA ASN A 25 13.82 -2.29 -5.57
C ASN A 25 12.83 -1.90 -6.69
N THR A 26 11.53 -1.93 -6.39
CA THR A 26 10.46 -1.51 -7.29
C THR A 26 10.49 0.01 -7.29
N LYS A 27 11.36 0.54 -8.16
CA LYS A 27 11.42 1.99 -8.40
C LYS A 27 10.18 2.39 -9.19
N VAL A 28 9.19 2.92 -8.50
CA VAL A 28 7.97 3.48 -9.11
C VAL A 28 8.29 4.72 -9.94
N LYS A 29 7.68 4.83 -11.11
CA LYS A 29 7.81 5.95 -12.04
C LYS A 29 6.46 6.59 -12.32
N VAL A 30 6.49 7.84 -12.76
CA VAL A 30 5.29 8.52 -13.27
C VAL A 30 4.86 7.83 -14.56
N GLY A 31 3.56 7.53 -14.67
CA GLY A 31 2.99 6.78 -15.78
C GLY A 31 2.77 5.29 -15.48
N ASP A 32 3.35 4.76 -14.42
CA ASP A 32 3.11 3.37 -14.00
C ASP A 32 1.63 3.19 -13.62
N VAL A 33 1.08 2.03 -13.96
CA VAL A 33 -0.32 1.67 -13.69
C VAL A 33 -0.37 0.54 -12.67
N PHE A 34 -1.25 0.70 -11.70
CA PHE A 34 -1.50 -0.25 -10.61
C PHE A 34 -2.99 -0.49 -10.46
N GLU A 35 -3.35 -1.51 -9.71
CA GLU A 35 -4.70 -1.79 -9.26
C GLU A 35 -4.83 -1.53 -7.75
N ILE A 36 -5.93 -0.93 -7.33
CA ILE A 36 -6.24 -0.80 -5.91
C ILE A 36 -6.77 -2.14 -5.41
N GLY A 37 -6.02 -2.78 -4.51
CA GLY A 37 -6.44 -4.02 -3.88
C GLY A 37 -7.32 -3.78 -2.65
N LYS A 38 -7.64 -4.87 -1.96
CA LYS A 38 -8.43 -4.84 -0.74
C LYS A 38 -7.54 -4.45 0.46
N PRO A 39 -8.00 -3.59 1.37
CA PRO A 39 -7.25 -3.32 2.59
C PRO A 39 -7.26 -4.55 3.51
N GLU A 40 -6.15 -4.78 4.22
CA GLU A 40 -6.06 -5.83 5.25
C GLU A 40 -7.09 -5.63 6.38
N THR A 41 -7.48 -4.38 6.62
CA THR A 41 -8.46 -3.99 7.64
C THR A 41 -9.74 -3.45 7.00
N ASN A 42 -10.70 -3.00 7.80
CA ASN A 42 -11.92 -2.36 7.31
C ASN A 42 -11.67 -1.00 6.59
N LYS A 43 -10.45 -0.46 6.63
CA LYS A 43 -10.09 0.83 6.05
C LYS A 43 -8.71 0.77 5.39
N TYR A 44 -8.55 1.53 4.33
CA TYR A 44 -7.25 1.80 3.74
C TYR A 44 -6.39 2.61 4.71
N LYS A 45 -5.15 2.18 4.89
CA LYS A 45 -4.15 2.78 5.78
C LYS A 45 -3.04 3.47 5.00
N TYR A 46 -2.67 2.92 3.85
CA TYR A 46 -1.53 3.39 3.05
C TYR A 46 -1.96 4.19 1.83
N ILE A 47 -3.22 4.06 1.41
CA ILE A 47 -3.87 4.99 0.49
C ILE A 47 -4.61 6.08 1.29
N ASP A 48 -4.17 7.33 1.15
CA ASP A 48 -4.69 8.52 1.86
C ASP A 48 -6.05 8.96 1.27
N PHE A 49 -7.07 8.12 1.40
CA PHE A 49 -8.42 8.48 0.99
C PHE A 49 -9.03 9.56 1.91
N PRO A 50 -9.75 10.55 1.34
CA PRO A 50 -10.43 11.57 2.13
C PRO A 50 -11.47 10.96 3.08
N LYS A 51 -11.63 11.56 4.26
CA LYS A 51 -12.68 11.15 5.20
C LYS A 51 -14.07 11.39 4.61
N ALA A 52 -15.05 10.58 5.01
CA ALA A 52 -16.43 10.65 4.51
C ALA A 52 -17.00 12.07 4.52
N ASN A 53 -16.77 12.86 5.57
CA ASN A 53 -17.26 14.24 5.66
C ASN A 53 -16.69 15.15 4.55
N PHE A 54 -15.42 14.98 4.16
CA PHE A 54 -14.83 15.78 3.08
C PHE A 54 -15.34 15.36 1.71
N ILE A 55 -15.62 14.06 1.53
CA ILE A 55 -16.26 13.53 0.33
C ILE A 55 -17.66 14.11 0.18
N ILE A 56 -18.50 13.99 1.23
CA ILE A 56 -19.91 14.42 1.22
C ILE A 56 -20.04 15.93 1.05
N LYS A 57 -19.22 16.72 1.75
CA LYS A 57 -19.20 18.20 1.60
C LYS A 57 -18.88 18.67 0.17
N ARG A 58 -18.23 17.82 -0.64
CA ARG A 58 -17.91 18.10 -2.05
C ARG A 58 -18.88 17.41 -3.02
N GLY A 59 -20.02 16.90 -2.53
CA GLY A 59 -21.04 16.22 -3.34
C GLY A 59 -20.69 14.80 -3.76
N GLY A 60 -19.67 14.20 -3.15
CA GLY A 60 -19.26 12.82 -3.43
C GLY A 60 -19.98 11.77 -2.60
N ILE A 61 -19.79 10.49 -2.95
CA ILE A 61 -20.34 9.33 -2.23
C ILE A 61 -19.20 8.56 -1.55
N ALA A 62 -19.21 8.48 -0.22
CA ALA A 62 -18.17 7.86 0.59
C ALA A 62 -18.28 6.32 0.61
N ASN A 63 -18.15 5.69 -0.56
CA ASN A 63 -18.15 4.24 -0.69
C ASN A 63 -16.73 3.71 -0.96
N TYR A 64 -16.03 3.35 0.11
CA TYR A 64 -14.64 2.83 0.07
C TYR A 64 -14.53 1.42 -0.52
N LYS A 65 -15.63 0.66 -0.61
CA LYS A 65 -15.60 -0.67 -1.25
C LYS A 65 -15.52 -0.56 -2.78
N ARG A 66 -16.03 0.53 -3.35
CA ARG A 66 -16.04 0.74 -4.82
C ARG A 66 -14.69 1.09 -5.41
N VAL A 67 -13.69 1.42 -4.58
CA VAL A 67 -12.35 1.73 -5.08
C VAL A 67 -11.50 0.47 -5.25
N GLU A 68 -11.90 -0.66 -4.69
CA GLU A 68 -11.25 -1.95 -4.89
C GLU A 68 -11.42 -2.38 -6.36
N GLY A 69 -10.33 -2.86 -6.97
CA GLY A 69 -10.25 -3.25 -8.39
C GLY A 69 -10.07 -2.07 -9.37
N GLU A 70 -10.02 -0.83 -8.88
CA GLU A 70 -9.85 0.33 -9.75
C GLU A 70 -8.41 0.46 -10.23
N LYS A 71 -8.25 0.64 -11.55
CA LYS A 71 -6.94 0.90 -12.16
C LYS A 71 -6.55 2.36 -12.00
N VAL A 72 -5.32 2.58 -11.54
CA VAL A 72 -4.80 3.90 -11.20
C VAL A 72 -3.43 4.11 -11.81
N VAL A 73 -3.15 5.34 -12.23
CA VAL A 73 -1.87 5.74 -12.82
C VAL A 73 -1.15 6.71 -11.91
N VAL A 74 0.17 6.52 -11.77
CA VAL A 74 1.05 7.39 -11.01
C VAL A 74 1.25 8.71 -11.75
N THR A 75 0.98 9.81 -11.05
CA THR A 75 1.09 11.18 -11.58
C THR A 75 2.28 11.94 -10.99
N SER A 76 2.76 11.54 -9.82
CA SER A 76 3.89 12.16 -9.14
C SER A 76 4.52 11.14 -8.22
N VAL A 77 5.84 11.16 -8.15
CA VAL A 77 6.64 10.39 -7.18
C VAL A 77 7.42 11.39 -6.34
N LYS A 78 7.39 11.22 -5.01
CA LYS A 78 8.16 12.02 -4.06
C LYS A 78 8.84 11.09 -3.08
N GLU A 79 10.14 10.90 -3.29
CA GLU A 79 11.03 10.25 -2.33
C GLU A 79 11.36 11.24 -1.21
N LYS A 80 11.28 10.77 0.03
CA LYS A 80 11.68 11.54 1.20
C LYS A 80 13.07 11.10 1.67
N LYS A 81 13.71 11.97 2.45
CA LYS A 81 15.03 11.71 3.06
C LYS A 81 15.04 10.51 4.02
N ASP A 82 13.87 10.11 4.53
CA ASP A 82 13.69 8.96 5.42
C ASP A 82 13.59 7.62 4.66
N GLY A 83 13.66 7.63 3.33
CA GLY A 83 13.47 6.44 2.49
C GLY A 83 12.01 6.12 2.15
N SER A 84 11.04 6.82 2.73
CA SER A 84 9.63 6.66 2.37
C SER A 84 9.34 7.26 0.99
N THR A 85 8.57 6.55 0.18
CA THR A 85 8.16 7.01 -1.16
C THR A 85 6.68 7.31 -1.16
N LYS A 86 6.32 8.60 -1.27
CA LYS A 86 4.93 9.02 -1.45
C LYS A 86 4.65 9.25 -2.93
N ILE A 87 3.66 8.54 -3.45
CA ILE A 87 3.18 8.73 -4.82
C ILE A 87 1.82 9.43 -4.80
N LYS A 88 1.46 10.04 -5.93
CA LYS A 88 0.10 10.52 -6.19
C LYS A 88 -0.48 9.74 -7.35
N ILE A 89 -1.70 9.25 -7.18
CA ILE A 89 -2.39 8.44 -8.18
C ILE A 89 -3.70 9.10 -8.61
N LYS A 90 -4.11 8.85 -9.84
CA LYS A 90 -5.45 9.16 -10.39
C LYS A 90 -6.03 7.91 -11.04
N ARG A 91 -7.36 7.82 -11.16
CA ARG A 91 -7.98 6.72 -11.90
C ARG A 91 -7.62 6.80 -13.38
N VAL A 92 -7.37 5.64 -14.00
CA VAL A 92 -7.05 5.55 -15.44
C VAL A 92 -8.25 5.93 -16.30
N ASP A 93 -9.46 5.62 -15.84
CA ASP A 93 -10.72 5.94 -16.52
C ASP A 93 -11.07 7.44 -16.54
N GLY A 94 -10.24 8.29 -15.92
CA GLY A 94 -10.44 9.74 -15.85
C GLY A 94 -11.49 10.18 -14.82
N ASN A 95 -12.21 9.24 -14.19
CA ASN A 95 -13.17 9.56 -13.15
C ASN A 95 -12.46 9.99 -11.86
N ARG A 96 -13.25 10.63 -10.99
CA ARG A 96 -12.79 11.04 -9.66
C ARG A 96 -13.03 9.92 -8.65
N PHE A 97 -12.12 9.76 -7.70
CA PHE A 97 -12.38 8.97 -6.50
C PHE A 97 -13.56 9.57 -5.74
N PHE A 98 -14.51 8.70 -5.37
CA PHE A 98 -15.74 9.09 -4.68
C PHE A 98 -16.54 10.21 -5.38
N GLY A 99 -16.38 10.37 -6.69
CA GLY A 99 -17.01 11.44 -7.48
C GLY A 99 -16.49 12.86 -7.22
N SER A 100 -15.53 13.05 -6.31
CA SER A 100 -15.14 14.38 -5.81
C SER A 100 -13.63 14.65 -5.86
N HIS A 101 -12.79 13.64 -5.67
CA HIS A 101 -11.34 13.80 -5.56
C HIS A 101 -10.63 13.17 -6.75
N SER A 102 -9.93 13.97 -7.57
CA SER A 102 -9.25 13.45 -8.77
C SER A 102 -7.94 12.73 -8.46
N ILE A 103 -7.27 13.12 -7.38
CA ILE A 103 -5.93 12.63 -7.03
C ILE A 103 -5.92 12.30 -5.54
N VAL A 104 -5.28 11.18 -5.19
CA VAL A 104 -5.00 10.78 -3.81
C VAL A 104 -3.53 10.45 -3.64
N ALA A 105 -3.01 10.62 -2.43
CA ALA A 105 -1.64 10.25 -2.09
C ALA A 105 -1.59 8.80 -1.59
N VAL A 106 -0.47 8.13 -1.83
CA VAL A 106 -0.24 6.75 -1.39
C VAL A 106 1.17 6.64 -0.85
N ASP A 107 1.32 5.94 0.27
CA ASP A 107 2.60 5.41 0.72
C ASP A 107 2.91 4.14 -0.09
N PHE A 108 3.86 4.24 -1.02
CA PHE A 108 4.05 3.21 -2.04
C PHE A 108 4.45 1.86 -1.42
N PHE A 109 5.48 1.85 -0.58
CA PHE A 109 5.97 0.60 0.00
C PHE A 109 4.92 -0.03 0.93
N GLY A 110 4.31 0.77 1.81
CA GLY A 110 3.27 0.26 2.71
C GLY A 110 2.02 -0.26 1.98
N ALA A 111 1.63 0.37 0.88
CA ALA A 111 0.49 -0.07 0.08
C ALA A 111 0.79 -1.36 -0.70
N MET A 112 2.02 -1.51 -1.20
CA MET A 112 2.48 -2.74 -1.86
C MET A 112 2.57 -3.91 -0.89
N GLU A 113 3.12 -3.68 0.31
CA GLU A 113 3.26 -4.71 1.35
C GLU A 113 1.90 -5.17 1.90
N SER A 114 0.96 -4.24 2.11
CA SER A 114 -0.39 -4.57 2.60
C SER A 114 -1.35 -5.09 1.54
N GLY A 115 -0.94 -5.10 0.26
CA GLY A 115 -1.81 -5.46 -0.86
C GLY A 115 -2.90 -4.45 -1.19
N GLU A 116 -2.88 -3.25 -0.58
CA GLU A 116 -3.74 -2.12 -0.95
C GLU A 116 -3.42 -1.59 -2.37
N LEU A 117 -2.19 -1.79 -2.84
CA LEU A 117 -1.75 -1.51 -4.20
C LEU A 117 -1.11 -2.75 -4.80
N GLN A 118 -1.54 -3.12 -6.01
CA GLN A 118 -1.09 -4.32 -6.69
C GLN A 118 -0.62 -3.99 -8.10
N THR A 119 0.42 -4.69 -8.55
CA THR A 119 0.83 -4.67 -9.96
C THR A 119 -0.21 -5.42 -10.80
N LEU A 120 -0.52 -4.88 -11.98
CA LEU A 120 -1.37 -5.53 -12.98
C LEU A 120 -0.71 -6.76 -13.63
#